data_AF-A0A1W9P9K3-F1
#
_entry.id   AF-A0A1W9P9K3-F1
#
_cell.length_a   1.000
_cell.length_b   1.000
_cell.length_c   1.000
_cell.angle_alpha   90.00
_cell.angle_beta   90.00
_cell.angle_gamma   90.00
#
_symmetry.space_group_name_H-M   'P 1'
#
loop_
_entity.id
_entity.type
_entity.pdbx_description
1 polymer ?
#
loop_
_entity_poly.entity_id
_entity_poly.type
_entity_poly.pdbx_seq_one_letter_code
_entity_poly.pdbx_strand_id
1 'polypeptide(L)'
;MISFLKDVLLKFQQGKIDLDEALKLLEDYPYQDLNFAKIDHHRELRKGLPEIIFGQGKTAAQIKKIAKEIKAKKTNLLITRLNLSTYEEIRKEIPALQYHPVAKIAYLKITEPVPGKGTIAVVTAGTTDIPIAEEAALTCEFLGNQVLKIYDVGVAGLHRLLGEYSKLRSARVVITVAGMEGALPSVIAGLIKAPIIACPTSVGYGASFKGLAALLAMLNSCPGGVGVVNIDNGFGAGYLASLINHLG
;
A
#
# COMPACT_ATOMS: atom_id res chain seq x y z
N MET A 1 14.49 6.39 -13.60
CA MET A 1 14.02 5.16 -14.29
C MET A 1 13.05 5.57 -15.39
N ILE A 2 13.03 4.88 -16.54
CA ILE A 2 12.23 5.24 -17.72
C ILE A 2 10.98 4.33 -17.70
N SER A 3 9.78 4.92 -17.66
CA SER A 3 8.52 4.16 -17.73
C SER A 3 8.38 3.45 -19.09
N PHE A 4 7.52 2.43 -19.20
CA PHE A 4 7.27 1.71 -20.46
C PHE A 4 7.03 2.67 -21.64
N LEU A 5 6.13 3.65 -21.47
CA LEU A 5 5.84 4.64 -22.51
C LEU A 5 7.10 5.43 -22.90
N LYS A 6 7.89 5.89 -21.92
CA LYS A 6 9.10 6.65 -22.19
C LYS A 6 10.17 5.78 -22.87
N ASP A 7 10.23 4.48 -22.57
CA ASP A 7 11.14 3.53 -23.22
C ASP A 7 10.76 3.31 -24.69
N VAL A 8 9.47 3.12 -24.98
CA VAL A 8 8.97 3.02 -26.37
C VAL A 8 9.29 4.29 -27.14
N LEU A 9 8.98 5.48 -26.59
CA LEU A 9 9.25 6.75 -27.25
C LEU A 9 10.74 7.01 -27.49
N LEU A 10 11.61 6.64 -26.53
CA LEU A 10 13.07 6.76 -26.70
C LEU A 10 13.61 5.80 -27.75
N LYS A 11 13.10 4.56 -27.81
CA LYS A 11 13.48 3.60 -28.86
C LYS A 11 13.10 4.09 -30.24
N PHE A 12 11.90 4.65 -30.39
CA PHE A 12 11.44 5.24 -31.64
C PHE A 12 12.30 6.45 -32.03
N GLN A 13 12.53 7.38 -31.09
CA GLN A 13 13.39 8.55 -31.32
C GLN A 13 14.82 8.16 -31.73
N GLN A 14 15.34 7.05 -31.19
CA GLN A 14 16.67 6.52 -31.50
C GLN A 14 16.72 5.68 -32.79
N GLY A 15 15.60 5.51 -33.50
CA GLY A 15 15.51 4.65 -34.68
C GLY A 15 15.69 3.16 -34.41
N LYS A 16 15.52 2.72 -33.15
CA LYS A 16 15.61 1.30 -32.75
C LYS A 16 14.36 0.51 -33.04
N ILE A 17 13.23 1.20 -33.17
CA ILE A 17 11.94 0.67 -33.61
C ILE A 17 11.35 1.66 -34.61
N ASP A 18 10.54 1.16 -35.53
CA ASP A 18 9.78 2.02 -36.46
C ASP A 18 8.45 2.49 -35.86
N LEU A 19 7.69 3.26 -36.64
CA LEU A 19 6.41 3.82 -36.19
C LEU A 19 5.37 2.72 -35.94
N ASP A 20 5.32 1.69 -36.80
CA ASP A 20 4.34 0.61 -36.71
C ASP A 20 4.62 -0.28 -35.49
N GLU A 21 5.89 -0.57 -35.22
CA GLU A 21 6.34 -1.24 -34.00
C GLU A 21 6.00 -0.45 -32.74
N ALA A 22 6.22 0.88 -32.76
CA ALA A 22 5.86 1.74 -31.64
C ALA A 22 4.35 1.77 -31.38
N LEU A 23 3.53 1.92 -32.44
CA LEU A 23 2.07 1.90 -32.33
C LEU A 23 1.56 0.56 -31.81
N LYS A 24 2.13 -0.56 -32.28
CA LYS A 24 1.79 -1.90 -31.81
C LYS A 24 2.11 -2.10 -30.33
N LEU A 25 3.24 -1.58 -29.84
CA LEU A 25 3.57 -1.64 -28.42
C LEU A 25 2.62 -0.80 -27.55
N LEU A 26 2.02 0.25 -28.12
CA LEU A 26 1.11 1.18 -27.46
C LEU A 26 -0.38 0.89 -27.68
N GLU A 27 -0.72 -0.21 -28.37
CA GLU A 27 -2.11 -0.57 -28.72
C GLU A 27 -3.04 -0.61 -27.51
N ASP A 28 -2.56 -1.14 -26.38
CA ASP A 28 -3.31 -1.22 -25.11
C ASP A 28 -3.16 0.02 -24.21
N TYR A 29 -2.67 1.14 -24.74
CA TYR A 29 -2.45 2.35 -23.97
C TYR A 29 -3.61 3.34 -24.20
N PRO A 30 -4.20 3.96 -23.15
CA PRO A 30 -3.75 3.97 -21.75
C PRO A 30 -4.26 2.80 -20.90
N TYR A 31 -5.19 1.99 -21.42
CA TYR A 31 -5.73 0.83 -20.70
C TYR A 31 -6.01 -0.36 -21.62
N GLN A 32 -5.97 -1.55 -21.04
CA GLN A 32 -6.36 -2.80 -21.70
C GLN A 32 -7.71 -3.29 -21.17
N ASP A 33 -8.65 -3.64 -22.05
CA ASP A 33 -9.98 -4.15 -21.67
C ASP A 33 -10.02 -5.68 -21.70
N LEU A 34 -10.31 -6.31 -20.56
CA LEU A 34 -10.45 -7.76 -20.42
C LEU A 34 -11.92 -8.21 -20.33
N ASN A 35 -12.87 -7.34 -20.71
CA ASN A 35 -14.33 -7.43 -20.58
C ASN A 35 -14.86 -7.32 -19.13
N PHE A 36 -14.15 -7.86 -18.15
CA PHE A 36 -14.52 -7.78 -16.73
C PHE A 36 -13.64 -6.83 -15.90
N ALA A 37 -12.56 -6.31 -16.50
CA ALA A 37 -11.64 -5.38 -15.88
C ALA A 37 -10.94 -4.54 -16.95
N LYS A 38 -10.68 -3.27 -16.64
CA LYS A 38 -9.86 -2.38 -17.46
C LYS A 38 -8.56 -2.11 -16.72
N ILE A 39 -7.45 -2.60 -17.25
CA ILE A 39 -6.13 -2.47 -16.62
C ILE A 39 -5.52 -1.14 -17.04
N ASP A 40 -5.34 -0.22 -16.08
CA ASP A 40 -4.73 1.09 -16.32
C ASP A 40 -3.19 0.99 -16.38
N HIS A 41 -2.67 0.75 -17.59
CA HIS A 41 -1.21 0.74 -17.84
C HIS A 41 -0.59 2.14 -17.73
N HIS A 42 -1.40 3.20 -17.75
CA HIS A 42 -0.96 4.59 -17.58
C HIS A 42 -0.79 4.98 -16.11
N ARG A 43 -1.31 4.19 -15.16
CA ARG A 43 -1.30 4.53 -13.73
C ARG A 43 0.08 4.82 -13.19
N GLU A 44 1.08 4.03 -13.58
CA GLU A 44 2.47 4.18 -13.14
C GLU A 44 3.02 5.58 -13.49
N LEU A 45 2.72 6.07 -14.68
CA LEU A 45 3.13 7.40 -15.12
C LEU A 45 2.44 8.54 -14.37
N ARG A 46 1.14 8.39 -14.02
CA ARG A 46 0.37 9.46 -13.35
C ARG A 46 0.55 9.48 -11.84
N LYS A 47 0.78 8.31 -11.25
CA LYS A 47 0.65 8.09 -9.80
C LYS A 47 1.92 7.52 -9.18
N GLY A 48 2.94 7.19 -9.98
CA GLY A 48 4.21 6.62 -9.52
C GLY A 48 4.11 5.17 -9.06
N LEU A 49 3.00 4.48 -9.37
CA LEU A 49 2.71 3.12 -8.91
C LEU A 49 1.94 2.35 -9.99
N PRO A 50 2.33 1.08 -10.29
CA PRO A 50 1.66 0.26 -11.30
C PRO A 50 0.25 -0.15 -10.89
N GLU A 51 -0.48 -0.86 -11.73
CA GLU A 51 -1.85 -1.27 -11.39
C GLU A 51 -1.87 -2.26 -10.20
N ILE A 52 -2.80 -2.02 -9.26
CA ILE A 52 -2.97 -2.83 -8.04
C ILE A 52 -4.20 -3.70 -8.17
N ILE A 53 -4.06 -5.00 -7.89
CA ILE A 53 -5.19 -5.92 -7.89
C ILE A 53 -5.79 -5.99 -6.48
N PHE A 54 -6.97 -5.39 -6.29
CA PHE A 54 -7.79 -5.70 -5.11
C PHE A 54 -8.33 -7.13 -5.24
N GLY A 55 -7.84 -8.06 -4.41
CA GLY A 55 -8.12 -9.50 -4.52
C GLY A 55 -9.43 -9.93 -3.87
N GLN A 56 -9.87 -9.26 -2.81
CA GLN A 56 -11.10 -9.60 -2.11
C GLN A 56 -12.32 -9.51 -3.04
N GLY A 57 -13.12 -10.57 -3.08
CA GLY A 57 -14.32 -10.66 -3.93
C GLY A 57 -14.06 -11.04 -5.38
N LYS A 58 -12.79 -11.15 -5.83
CA LYS A 58 -12.46 -11.66 -7.17
C LYS A 58 -12.21 -13.16 -7.16
N THR A 59 -12.49 -13.81 -8.30
CA THR A 59 -12.14 -15.23 -8.48
C THR A 59 -10.66 -15.39 -8.80
N ALA A 60 -10.10 -16.57 -8.51
CA ALA A 60 -8.72 -16.90 -8.88
C ALA A 60 -8.47 -16.72 -10.39
N ALA A 61 -9.43 -17.09 -11.24
CA ALA A 61 -9.34 -16.92 -12.69
C ALA A 61 -9.24 -15.45 -13.10
N GLN A 62 -10.05 -14.56 -12.52
CA GLN A 62 -10.00 -13.13 -12.78
C GLN A 62 -8.63 -12.54 -12.37
N ILE A 63 -8.16 -12.90 -11.18
CA ILE A 63 -6.87 -12.41 -10.67
C ILE A 63 -5.72 -12.91 -11.55
N LYS A 64 -5.71 -14.19 -11.95
CA LYS A 64 -4.69 -14.77 -12.83
C LYS A 64 -4.61 -14.02 -14.16
N LYS A 65 -5.75 -13.74 -14.80
CA LYS A 65 -5.77 -13.05 -16.08
C LYS A 65 -5.22 -11.62 -15.93
N ILE A 66 -5.66 -10.86 -14.92
CA ILE A 66 -5.13 -9.51 -14.68
C ILE A 66 -3.62 -9.54 -14.38
N ALA A 67 -3.18 -10.46 -13.52
CA ALA A 67 -1.78 -10.58 -13.12
C ALA A 67 -0.85 -10.95 -14.31
N LYS A 68 -1.33 -11.77 -15.25
CA LYS A 68 -0.58 -12.10 -16.48
C LYS A 68 -0.35 -10.89 -17.36
N GLU A 69 -1.38 -10.08 -17.59
CA GLU A 69 -1.26 -8.89 -18.43
C GLU A 69 -0.30 -7.86 -17.82
N ILE A 70 -0.40 -7.62 -16.50
CA ILE A 70 0.52 -6.72 -15.78
C ILE A 70 1.96 -7.25 -15.91
N LYS A 71 2.17 -8.54 -15.67
CA LYS A 71 3.50 -9.17 -15.80
C LYS A 71 4.04 -9.08 -17.23
N ALA A 72 3.20 -9.23 -18.24
CA ALA A 72 3.61 -9.16 -19.65
C ALA A 72 4.18 -7.78 -20.02
N LYS A 73 3.67 -6.71 -19.40
CA LYS A 73 4.19 -5.34 -19.55
C LYS A 73 5.43 -5.05 -18.67
N LYS A 74 5.96 -6.06 -17.95
CA LYS A 74 7.15 -5.99 -17.10
C LYS A 74 7.06 -4.95 -15.97
N THR A 75 5.87 -4.72 -15.44
CA THR A 75 5.64 -3.82 -14.31
C THR A 75 5.55 -4.58 -12.98
N ASN A 76 5.85 -3.90 -11.87
CA ASN A 76 5.68 -4.51 -10.56
C ASN A 76 4.21 -4.84 -10.33
N LEU A 77 3.94 -5.95 -9.65
CA LEU A 77 2.60 -6.45 -9.37
C LEU A 77 2.38 -6.55 -7.86
N LEU A 78 1.25 -6.03 -7.39
CA LEU A 78 0.83 -6.13 -5.99
C LEU A 78 -0.66 -6.46 -5.96
N ILE A 79 -1.00 -7.48 -5.17
CA ILE A 79 -2.35 -8.02 -5.02
C ILE A 79 -2.69 -7.97 -3.53
N THR A 80 -3.69 -7.17 -3.16
CA THR A 80 -4.08 -6.96 -1.76
C THR A 80 -5.26 -7.85 -1.36
N ARG A 81 -5.37 -8.14 -0.06
CA ARG A 81 -6.45 -8.93 0.54
C ARG A 81 -6.69 -10.28 -0.15
N LEU A 82 -5.60 -10.95 -0.51
CA LEU A 82 -5.59 -12.25 -1.17
C LEU A 82 -5.50 -13.37 -0.13
N ASN A 83 -6.43 -14.32 -0.17
CA ASN A 83 -6.37 -15.50 0.70
C ASN A 83 -5.34 -16.53 0.19
N LEU A 84 -4.90 -17.43 1.07
CA LEU A 84 -3.84 -18.40 0.77
C LEU A 84 -4.23 -19.36 -0.36
N SER A 85 -5.46 -19.88 -0.37
CA SER A 85 -5.91 -20.83 -1.41
C SER A 85 -5.90 -20.20 -2.81
N THR A 86 -6.37 -18.95 -2.92
CA THR A 86 -6.33 -18.21 -4.18
C THR A 86 -4.89 -17.92 -4.60
N TYR A 87 -4.01 -17.57 -3.66
CA TYR A 87 -2.58 -17.41 -3.95
C TYR A 87 -1.95 -18.70 -4.49
N GLU A 88 -2.19 -19.84 -3.86
CA GLU A 88 -1.64 -21.13 -4.29
C GLU A 88 -2.07 -21.51 -5.71
N GLU A 89 -3.29 -21.14 -6.10
CA GLU A 89 -3.75 -21.29 -7.47
C GLU A 89 -3.05 -20.36 -8.47
N ILE A 90 -2.78 -19.12 -8.08
CA ILE A 90 -2.12 -18.13 -8.95
C ILE A 90 -0.63 -18.46 -9.10
N ARG A 91 0.05 -18.90 -8.03
CA ARG A 91 1.50 -19.19 -8.05
C ARG A 91 1.87 -20.29 -9.04
N LYS A 92 0.95 -21.21 -9.35
CA LYS A 92 1.14 -22.26 -10.37
C LYS A 92 1.48 -21.68 -11.75
N GLU A 93 0.95 -20.50 -12.06
CA GLU A 93 1.16 -19.81 -13.33
C GLU A 93 2.18 -18.67 -13.23
N ILE A 94 2.37 -18.12 -12.04
CA ILE A 94 3.37 -17.09 -11.75
C ILE A 94 4.28 -17.57 -10.60
N PRO A 95 5.25 -18.45 -10.86
CA PRO A 95 6.08 -19.05 -9.80
C PRO A 95 6.92 -18.05 -9.00
N ALA A 96 7.23 -16.89 -9.59
CA ALA A 96 7.99 -15.82 -8.94
C ALA A 96 7.15 -14.95 -7.99
N LEU A 97 5.82 -15.15 -7.95
CA LEU A 97 4.93 -14.38 -7.08
C LEU A 97 5.20 -14.77 -5.62
N GLN A 98 5.49 -13.77 -4.79
CA GLN A 98 5.69 -13.95 -3.35
C GLN A 98 4.39 -13.68 -2.61
N TYR A 99 4.24 -14.26 -1.41
CA TYR A 99 3.05 -14.06 -0.57
C TYR A 99 3.43 -13.80 0.88
N HIS A 100 2.81 -12.78 1.45
CA HIS A 100 2.94 -12.41 2.85
C HIS A 100 1.64 -12.78 3.59
N PRO A 101 1.67 -13.82 4.44
CA PRO A 101 0.44 -14.41 4.99
C PRO A 101 -0.32 -13.50 5.94
N VAL A 102 0.39 -12.68 6.74
CA VAL A 102 -0.24 -11.78 7.72
C VAL A 102 -0.94 -10.60 7.04
N ALA A 103 -0.21 -9.87 6.18
CA ALA A 103 -0.74 -8.82 5.30
C ALA A 103 -1.80 -9.30 4.29
N LYS A 104 -1.88 -10.62 4.00
CA LYS A 104 -2.69 -11.19 2.91
C LYS A 104 -2.40 -10.50 1.57
N ILE A 105 -1.12 -10.31 1.28
CA ILE A 105 -0.65 -9.65 0.05
C ILE A 105 0.18 -10.64 -0.74
N ALA A 106 -0.03 -10.69 -2.06
CA ALA A 106 0.92 -11.26 -2.99
C ALA A 106 1.59 -10.17 -3.82
N TYR A 107 2.89 -10.34 -4.12
CA TYR A 107 3.64 -9.33 -4.84
C TYR A 107 4.75 -9.93 -5.72
N LEU A 108 5.09 -9.21 -6.78
CA LEU A 108 6.21 -9.49 -7.67
C LEU A 108 6.91 -8.17 -7.99
N LYS A 109 8.18 -8.06 -7.57
CA LYS A 109 9.06 -6.93 -7.91
C LYS A 109 9.89 -7.31 -9.14
N ILE A 110 9.64 -6.63 -10.24
CA ILE A 110 10.38 -6.74 -11.50
C ILE A 110 11.45 -5.63 -11.58
N THR A 111 11.10 -4.43 -11.11
CA THR A 111 11.98 -3.26 -11.05
C THR A 111 12.10 -2.75 -9.63
N GLU A 112 13.28 -2.25 -9.27
CA GLU A 112 13.48 -1.62 -7.97
C GLU A 112 12.76 -0.27 -7.91
N PRO A 113 11.88 -0.04 -6.92
CA PRO A 113 11.23 1.25 -6.74
C PRO A 113 12.24 2.33 -6.34
N VAL A 114 11.89 3.59 -6.61
CA VAL A 114 12.69 4.74 -6.15
C VAL A 114 12.71 4.73 -4.61
N PRO A 115 13.87 4.92 -3.97
CA PRO A 115 13.94 4.99 -2.51
C PRO A 115 13.23 6.23 -1.95
N GLY A 116 12.49 6.03 -0.86
CA GLY A 116 11.95 7.13 -0.06
C GLY A 116 13.04 7.90 0.70
N LYS A 117 12.76 9.14 1.12
CA LYS A 117 13.77 10.05 1.71
C LYS A 117 14.00 9.90 3.21
N GLY A 118 13.21 9.06 3.85
CA GLY A 118 13.29 8.84 5.29
C GLY A 118 12.44 7.65 5.68
N THR A 119 12.29 7.48 6.98
CA THR A 119 11.63 6.32 7.54
C THR A 119 10.15 6.58 7.77
N ILE A 120 9.32 5.60 7.41
CA ILE A 120 7.89 5.56 7.74
C ILE A 120 7.73 4.66 8.96
N ALA A 121 7.18 5.16 10.06
CA ALA A 121 6.84 4.31 11.20
C ALA A 121 5.42 3.79 11.06
N VAL A 122 5.20 2.49 11.21
CA VAL A 122 3.87 1.85 11.24
C VAL A 122 3.62 1.33 12.63
N VAL A 123 2.58 1.86 13.27
CA VAL A 123 2.34 1.71 14.70
C VAL A 123 0.98 1.07 14.94
N THR A 124 0.91 0.01 15.77
CA THR A 124 -0.37 -0.58 16.18
C THR A 124 -0.70 -0.35 17.65
N ALA A 125 -1.99 -0.22 17.94
CA ALA A 125 -2.47 -0.17 19.32
C ALA A 125 -2.45 -1.55 19.97
N GLY A 126 -2.91 -2.58 19.26
CA GLY A 126 -2.89 -3.96 19.73
C GLY A 126 -2.34 -4.93 18.69
N THR A 127 -2.19 -6.19 19.10
CA THR A 127 -1.77 -7.28 18.21
C THR A 127 -2.81 -7.62 17.16
N THR A 128 -4.10 -7.43 17.45
CA THR A 128 -5.20 -7.70 16.50
C THR A 128 -5.19 -6.76 15.29
N ASP A 129 -4.55 -5.59 15.41
CA ASP A 129 -4.41 -4.61 14.32
C ASP A 129 -3.24 -4.93 13.37
N ILE A 130 -2.36 -5.88 13.73
CA ILE A 130 -1.15 -6.23 12.98
C ILE A 130 -1.43 -6.60 11.52
N PRO A 131 -2.48 -7.37 11.14
CA PRO A 131 -2.74 -7.67 9.74
C PRO A 131 -2.91 -6.43 8.85
N ILE A 132 -3.59 -5.40 9.36
CA ILE A 132 -3.79 -4.13 8.65
C ILE A 132 -2.49 -3.31 8.62
N ALA A 133 -1.71 -3.35 9.70
CA ALA A 133 -0.40 -2.70 9.74
C ALA A 133 0.63 -3.36 8.82
N GLU A 134 0.62 -4.68 8.68
CA GLU A 134 1.47 -5.40 7.74
C GLU A 134 1.04 -5.13 6.28
N GLU A 135 -0.26 -4.93 6.02
CA GLU A 135 -0.72 -4.45 4.71
C GLU A 135 -0.11 -3.07 4.38
N ALA A 136 -0.12 -2.14 5.35
CA ALA A 136 0.48 -0.82 5.18
C ALA A 136 2.00 -0.87 5.03
N ALA A 137 2.69 -1.60 5.91
CA ALA A 137 4.14 -1.72 5.91
C ALA A 137 4.66 -2.35 4.61
N LEU A 138 4.06 -3.46 4.19
CA LEU A 138 4.46 -4.13 2.95
C LEU A 138 4.14 -3.27 1.72
N THR A 139 3.06 -2.48 1.75
CA THR A 139 2.79 -1.48 0.70
C THR A 139 3.91 -0.43 0.65
N CYS A 140 4.34 0.12 1.78
CA CYS A 140 5.45 1.07 1.83
C CYS A 140 6.77 0.47 1.31
N GLU A 141 7.12 -0.75 1.76
CA GLU A 141 8.32 -1.48 1.33
C GLU A 141 8.28 -1.87 -0.15
N PHE A 142 7.10 -2.21 -0.66
CA PHE A 142 6.89 -2.46 -2.08
C PHE A 142 7.14 -1.21 -2.93
N LEU A 143 6.94 -0.03 -2.36
CA LEU A 143 7.14 1.27 -2.99
C LEU A 143 8.48 1.93 -2.66
N GLY A 144 9.45 1.16 -2.12
CA GLY A 144 10.82 1.64 -1.93
C GLY A 144 11.06 2.43 -0.65
N ASN A 145 10.13 2.39 0.31
CA ASN A 145 10.32 3.07 1.58
C ASN A 145 10.98 2.17 2.61
N GLN A 146 11.79 2.78 3.48
CA GLN A 146 12.21 2.15 4.73
C GLN A 146 11.11 2.25 5.77
N VAL A 147 10.80 1.14 6.43
CA VAL A 147 9.70 1.05 7.39
C VAL A 147 10.20 0.61 8.77
N LEU A 148 9.76 1.31 9.81
CA LEU A 148 9.88 0.89 11.21
C LEU A 148 8.54 0.35 11.69
N LYS A 149 8.52 -0.91 12.09
CA LYS A 149 7.31 -1.59 12.62
C LYS A 149 7.32 -1.49 14.14
N ILE A 150 6.30 -0.87 14.73
CA ILE A 150 6.16 -0.66 16.18
C ILE A 150 4.80 -1.21 16.61
N TYR A 151 4.77 -2.40 17.19
CA TYR A 151 3.52 -3.11 17.46
C TYR A 151 3.17 -3.16 18.95
N ASP A 152 1.85 -3.22 19.21
CA ASP A 152 1.27 -3.40 20.54
C ASP A 152 1.61 -2.28 21.55
N VAL A 153 1.59 -1.04 21.08
CA VAL A 153 1.87 0.17 21.86
C VAL A 153 0.62 1.01 22.13
N GLY A 154 -0.50 0.34 22.41
CA GLY A 154 -1.80 0.96 22.65
C GLY A 154 -1.89 1.82 23.91
N VAL A 155 -2.97 2.58 24.00
CA VAL A 155 -3.17 3.61 25.03
C VAL A 155 -3.38 3.06 26.44
N ALA A 156 -3.82 1.81 26.58
CA ALA A 156 -3.93 1.12 27.87
C ALA A 156 -2.58 0.94 28.58
N GLY A 157 -1.47 0.96 27.83
CA GLY A 157 -0.12 0.80 28.35
C GLY A 157 0.81 1.88 27.82
N LEU A 158 0.51 3.16 28.11
CA LEU A 158 1.20 4.31 27.51
C LEU A 158 2.73 4.28 27.63
N HIS A 159 3.27 3.67 28.70
CA HIS A 159 4.72 3.47 28.86
C HIS A 159 5.36 2.68 27.70
N ARG A 160 4.62 1.75 27.06
CA ARG A 160 5.08 1.01 25.88
C ARG A 160 5.28 1.94 24.68
N LEU A 161 4.34 2.86 24.47
CA LEU A 161 4.44 3.89 23.44
C LEU A 161 5.58 4.88 23.72
N LEU A 162 5.70 5.32 24.97
CA LEU A 162 6.73 6.28 25.38
C LEU A 162 8.15 5.69 25.26
N GLY A 163 8.32 4.38 25.45
CA GLY A 163 9.59 3.69 25.18
C GLY A 163 10.05 3.78 23.72
N GLU A 164 9.12 4.01 22.80
CA GLU A 164 9.35 4.10 21.35
C GLU A 164 9.46 5.55 20.85
N TYR A 165 9.44 6.52 21.77
CA TYR A 165 9.40 7.95 21.46
C TYR A 165 10.51 8.41 20.52
N SER A 166 11.76 7.98 20.75
CA SER A 166 12.90 8.37 19.91
C SER A 166 12.73 7.89 18.46
N LYS A 167 12.21 6.68 18.25
CA LYS A 167 11.96 6.15 16.90
C LYS A 167 10.86 6.93 16.21
N LEU A 168 9.73 7.16 16.91
CA LEU A 168 8.61 7.96 16.39
C LEU A 168 9.03 9.38 16.02
N ARG A 169 9.85 10.02 16.87
CA ARG A 169 10.34 11.39 16.65
C ARG A 169 11.24 11.50 15.41
N SER A 170 11.97 10.44 15.08
CA SER A 170 12.84 10.40 13.88
C SER A 170 12.10 10.09 12.58
N ALA A 171 10.86 9.59 12.65
CA ALA A 171 10.10 9.20 11.47
C ALA A 171 9.72 10.44 10.64
N ARG A 172 9.73 10.29 9.31
CA ARG A 172 9.30 11.32 8.37
C ARG A 172 7.78 11.33 8.21
N VAL A 173 7.15 10.16 8.32
CA VAL A 173 5.68 9.96 8.31
C VAL A 173 5.36 8.84 9.29
N VAL A 174 4.25 8.94 10.01
CA VAL A 174 3.77 7.89 10.90
C VAL A 174 2.41 7.38 10.42
N ILE A 175 2.27 6.06 10.30
CA ILE A 175 0.99 5.39 10.10
C ILE A 175 0.56 4.79 11.42
N THR A 176 -0.63 5.12 11.87
CA THR A 176 -1.21 4.57 13.11
C THR A 176 -2.39 3.69 12.76
N VAL A 177 -2.38 2.45 13.22
CA VAL A 177 -3.40 1.43 12.93
C VAL A 177 -4.03 1.01 14.25
N ALA A 178 -5.31 1.33 14.43
CA ALA A 178 -5.98 1.07 15.70
C ALA A 178 -7.50 0.87 15.53
N GLY A 179 -8.03 -0.13 16.23
CA GLY A 179 -9.46 -0.33 16.44
C GLY A 179 -9.95 0.25 17.78
N MET A 180 -11.02 -0.34 18.31
CA MET A 180 -11.66 0.06 19.58
C MET A 180 -12.07 1.55 19.58
N GLU A 181 -11.57 2.34 20.53
CA GLU A 181 -11.79 3.79 20.65
C GLU A 181 -10.92 4.64 19.70
N GLY A 182 -9.99 4.04 18.95
CA GLY A 182 -9.20 4.75 17.93
C GLY A 182 -8.32 5.88 18.46
N ALA A 183 -7.93 5.86 19.75
CA ALA A 183 -7.27 6.98 20.43
C ALA A 183 -5.77 7.15 20.09
N LEU A 184 -5.10 6.10 19.59
CA LEU A 184 -3.66 6.08 19.33
C LEU A 184 -3.14 7.26 18.48
N PRO A 185 -3.80 7.65 17.37
CA PRO A 185 -3.31 8.74 16.51
C PRO A 185 -3.29 10.08 17.25
N SER A 186 -4.32 10.37 18.04
CA SER A 186 -4.41 11.59 18.85
C SER A 186 -3.29 11.68 19.88
N VAL A 187 -2.95 10.55 20.52
CA VAL A 187 -1.84 10.50 21.48
C VAL A 187 -0.52 10.74 20.78
N ILE A 188 -0.24 10.04 19.68
CA ILE A 188 1.02 10.19 18.93
C ILE A 188 1.16 11.60 18.36
N ALA A 189 0.08 12.21 17.88
CA ALA A 189 0.09 13.58 17.36
C ALA A 189 0.49 14.62 18.41
N GLY A 190 0.20 14.36 19.69
CA GLY A 190 0.69 15.20 20.79
C GLY A 190 2.20 15.04 21.09
N LEU A 191 2.84 13.99 20.56
CA LEU A 191 4.23 13.63 20.89
C LEU A 191 5.23 14.03 19.79
N ILE A 192 4.82 14.04 18.53
CA ILE A 192 5.72 14.20 17.37
C ILE A 192 5.29 15.33 16.44
N LYS A 193 6.22 15.76 15.57
CA LYS A 193 5.97 16.78 14.54
C LYS A 193 5.63 16.19 13.17
N ALA A 194 5.89 14.89 12.96
CA ALA A 194 5.67 14.24 11.67
C ALA A 194 4.17 14.12 11.36
N PRO A 195 3.76 14.21 10.09
CA PRO A 195 2.38 13.95 9.70
C PRO A 195 1.98 12.50 10.03
N ILE A 196 0.73 12.33 10.44
CA ILE A 196 0.15 11.05 10.84
C ILE A 196 -0.93 10.65 9.86
N ILE A 197 -0.89 9.39 9.43
CA ILE A 197 -1.95 8.76 8.67
C ILE A 197 -2.63 7.73 9.56
N ALA A 198 -3.86 8.04 9.95
CA ALA A 198 -4.66 7.21 10.81
C ALA A 198 -5.50 6.21 10.00
N CYS A 199 -5.29 4.92 10.26
CA CYS A 199 -6.03 3.81 9.67
C CYS A 199 -6.90 3.16 10.77
N PRO A 200 -8.20 3.49 10.84
CA PRO A 200 -9.10 2.79 11.74
C PRO A 200 -9.23 1.33 11.31
N THR A 201 -9.31 0.41 12.27
CA THR A 201 -9.60 -1.00 11.98
C THR A 201 -11.01 -1.37 12.42
N SER A 202 -11.55 -2.44 11.85
CA SER A 202 -12.84 -3.01 12.27
C SER A 202 -12.76 -3.77 13.60
N VAL A 203 -11.59 -3.78 14.26
CA VAL A 203 -11.35 -4.45 15.53
C VAL A 203 -12.13 -3.77 16.66
N GLY A 204 -12.74 -4.61 17.51
CA GLY A 204 -13.47 -4.21 18.70
C GLY A 204 -14.84 -4.86 18.79
N TYR A 205 -15.54 -4.61 19.88
CA TYR A 205 -16.82 -5.23 20.20
C TYR A 205 -17.89 -4.18 20.52
N GLY A 206 -19.17 -4.56 20.39
CA GLY A 206 -20.32 -3.73 20.75
C GLY A 206 -20.27 -2.34 20.13
N ALA A 207 -19.90 -1.35 20.96
CA ALA A 207 -19.84 0.06 20.61
C ALA A 207 -18.75 0.45 19.58
N SER A 208 -17.85 -0.47 19.18
CA SER A 208 -16.93 -0.20 18.06
C SER A 208 -17.67 -0.08 16.72
N PHE A 209 -18.83 -0.73 16.58
CA PHE A 209 -19.64 -0.76 15.33
C PHE A 209 -18.79 -1.08 14.08
N LYS A 210 -17.98 -2.13 14.16
CA LYS A 210 -17.06 -2.57 13.09
C LYS A 210 -16.10 -1.45 12.64
N GLY A 211 -15.58 -0.68 13.60
CA GLY A 211 -14.60 0.39 13.37
C GLY A 211 -15.20 1.77 13.12
N LEU A 212 -16.53 1.94 13.11
CA LEU A 212 -17.14 3.26 12.97
C LEU A 212 -16.79 4.18 14.15
N ALA A 213 -16.73 3.65 15.37
CA ALA A 213 -16.29 4.43 16.52
C ALA A 213 -14.85 4.90 16.37
N ALA A 214 -13.93 4.01 15.98
CA ALA A 214 -12.54 4.35 15.73
C ALA A 214 -12.40 5.39 14.61
N LEU A 215 -13.11 5.21 13.48
CA LEU A 215 -13.12 6.16 12.37
C LEU A 215 -13.55 7.57 12.82
N LEU A 216 -14.68 7.66 13.53
CA LEU A 216 -15.20 8.94 14.01
C LEU A 216 -14.26 9.57 15.05
N ALA A 217 -13.67 8.79 15.94
CA ALA A 217 -12.69 9.28 16.91
C ALA A 217 -11.44 9.85 16.23
N MET A 218 -10.91 9.15 15.23
CA MET A 218 -9.74 9.60 14.46
C MET A 218 -10.04 10.86 13.63
N LEU A 219 -11.24 10.97 13.04
CA LEU A 219 -11.66 12.16 12.30
C LEU A 219 -11.85 13.39 13.21
N ASN A 220 -12.29 13.17 14.46
CA ASN A 220 -12.44 14.22 15.46
C ASN A 220 -11.14 14.51 16.24
N SER A 221 -10.00 14.00 15.79
CA SER A 221 -8.71 14.24 16.44
C SER A 221 -8.40 15.75 16.45
N CYS A 222 -8.16 16.29 17.64
CA CYS A 222 -7.88 17.72 17.84
C CYS A 222 -6.46 18.14 17.42
N PRO A 223 -5.40 17.35 17.70
CA PRO A 223 -4.06 17.68 17.21
C PRO A 223 -4.02 17.77 15.67
N GLY A 224 -3.41 18.85 15.16
CA GLY A 224 -3.21 19.01 13.72
C GLY A 224 -2.23 17.98 13.14
N GLY A 225 -2.32 17.73 11.84
CA GLY A 225 -1.40 16.84 11.13
C GLY A 225 -1.85 15.37 11.04
N VAL A 226 -3.07 15.05 11.46
CA VAL A 226 -3.69 13.73 11.31
C VAL A 226 -4.58 13.70 10.06
N GLY A 227 -4.28 12.80 9.12
CA GLY A 227 -5.15 12.46 7.99
C GLY A 227 -5.71 11.04 8.16
N VAL A 228 -6.99 10.82 7.88
CA VAL A 228 -7.66 9.53 8.14
C VAL A 228 -7.97 8.81 6.83
N VAL A 229 -7.70 7.51 6.77
CA VAL A 229 -8.11 6.63 5.66
C VAL A 229 -9.34 5.80 6.05
N ASN A 230 -9.91 5.09 5.07
CA ASN A 230 -11.06 4.23 5.33
C ASN A 230 -10.72 3.04 6.27
N ILE A 231 -11.74 2.45 6.87
CA ILE A 231 -11.61 1.30 7.78
C ILE A 231 -10.91 0.14 7.08
N ASP A 232 -9.94 -0.47 7.77
CA ASP A 232 -9.10 -1.57 7.30
C ASP A 232 -8.30 -1.27 6.02
N ASN A 233 -8.10 0.00 5.67
CA ASN A 233 -7.41 0.40 4.44
C ASN A 233 -5.90 0.60 4.66
N GLY A 234 -5.21 -0.47 5.08
CA GLY A 234 -3.76 -0.46 5.28
C GLY A 234 -3.01 -0.12 3.99
N PHE A 235 -3.45 -0.66 2.84
CA PHE A 235 -2.94 -0.28 1.52
C PHE A 235 -3.00 1.23 1.28
N GLY A 236 -4.16 1.86 1.50
CA GLY A 236 -4.35 3.29 1.28
C GLY A 236 -3.47 4.13 2.21
N ALA A 237 -3.31 3.71 3.46
CA ALA A 237 -2.41 4.36 4.41
C ALA A 237 -0.95 4.27 3.94
N GLY A 238 -0.48 3.07 3.57
CA GLY A 238 0.88 2.85 3.10
C GLY A 238 1.19 3.60 1.80
N TYR A 239 0.22 3.66 0.88
CA TYR A 239 0.35 4.40 -0.37
C TYR A 239 0.46 5.91 -0.14
N LEU A 240 -0.43 6.50 0.67
CA LEU A 240 -0.36 7.92 1.00
C LEU A 240 0.93 8.28 1.73
N ALA A 241 1.38 7.41 2.66
CA ALA A 241 2.65 7.60 3.36
C ALA A 241 3.83 7.61 2.39
N SER A 242 3.84 6.68 1.43
CA SER A 242 4.85 6.62 0.38
C SER A 242 4.89 7.92 -0.43
N LEU A 243 3.73 8.42 -0.89
CA LEU A 243 3.69 9.68 -1.64
C LEU A 243 4.33 10.82 -0.86
N ILE A 244 3.92 11.01 0.40
CA ILE A 244 4.49 12.05 1.28
C ILE A 244 6.00 11.87 1.46
N ASN A 245 6.46 10.64 1.65
CA ASN A 245 7.86 10.32 1.90
C ASN A 245 8.76 10.57 0.67
N HIS A 246 8.18 10.61 -0.53
CA HIS A 246 8.87 10.90 -1.79
C HIS A 246 8.84 12.39 -2.18
N LEU A 247 7.99 13.22 -1.56
CA LEU A 247 7.91 14.66 -1.87
C LEU A 247 9.19 15.43 -1.52
N GLY A 248 9.40 16.55 -2.24
CA GLY A 248 10.52 17.51 -2.13
C GLY A 248 11.72 17.13 -2.97
#